data_AF-A0A956P6D2-F1
#
_entry.id   AF-A0A956P6D2-F1
#
_cell.length_a   1.000
_cell.length_b   1.000
_cell.length_c   1.000
_cell.angle_alpha   90.00
_cell.angle_beta   90.00
_cell.angle_gamma   90.00
#
_symmetry.space_group_name_H-M   'P 1'
#
loop_
_entity.id
_entity.type
_entity.pdbx_description
1 polymer ?
#
loop_
_entity_poly.entity_id
_entity_poly.type
_entity_poly.pdbx_seq_one_letter_code
_entity_poly.pdbx_strand_id
1 'polypeptide(L)'
;ADGRFVVFVSAATELVAGDTNGEADVYVRDRVMGGTARVTVNAAREGANKGSSEPAISGDGTTIAFTSFATNLVAGDDNVDRRFSPPEADVFVAGNPLAE
;
A
#
# COMPACT_ATOMS: atom_id res chain seq x y z
N ALA A 1 -11.55 -5.46 15.17
CA ALA A 1 -11.95 -5.35 13.76
C ALA A 1 -13.26 -6.10 13.56
N ASP A 2 -14.32 -5.37 13.21
CA ASP A 2 -15.65 -5.90 12.83
C ASP A 2 -15.66 -6.48 11.40
N GLY A 3 -14.55 -6.36 10.68
CA GLY A 3 -14.38 -6.84 9.31
C GLY A 3 -15.03 -5.94 8.26
N ARG A 4 -15.37 -4.68 8.57
CA ARG A 4 -15.84 -3.71 7.58
C ARG A 4 -14.78 -3.43 6.52
N PHE A 5 -13.55 -3.18 6.94
CA PHE A 5 -12.41 -2.95 6.04
C PHE A 5 -11.57 -4.21 5.89
N VAL A 6 -11.23 -4.55 4.65
CA VAL A 6 -10.31 -5.64 4.31
C VAL A 6 -9.15 -5.08 3.51
N VAL A 7 -7.93 -5.38 3.94
CA VAL A 7 -6.70 -5.07 3.21
C VAL A 7 -6.21 -6.31 2.46
N PHE A 8 -5.74 -6.11 1.23
CA PHE A 8 -5.29 -7.20 0.37
C PHE A 8 -4.25 -6.71 -0.62
N VAL A 9 -3.49 -7.65 -1.18
CA VAL A 9 -2.48 -7.41 -2.22
C VAL A 9 -3.04 -7.83 -3.57
N SER A 10 -2.78 -7.03 -4.61
CA SER A 10 -3.08 -7.41 -5.99
C SER A 10 -2.10 -6.77 -6.96
N ALA A 11 -1.76 -7.48 -8.04
CA ALA A 11 -0.97 -6.95 -9.18
C ALA A 11 -1.85 -6.58 -10.38
N ALA A 12 -3.18 -6.54 -10.18
CA ALA A 12 -4.13 -6.20 -11.23
C ALA A 12 -4.17 -4.68 -11.45
N THR A 13 -3.87 -4.26 -12.68
CA THR A 13 -3.78 -2.85 -13.11
C THR A 13 -5.13 -2.12 -13.20
N GLU A 14 -6.24 -2.86 -13.10
CA GLU A 14 -7.59 -2.36 -13.37
C GLU A 14 -8.47 -2.20 -12.12
N LEU A 15 -7.95 -2.49 -10.92
CA LEU A 15 -8.73 -2.36 -9.68
C LEU A 15 -9.02 -0.90 -9.31
N VAL A 16 -8.10 0.00 -9.64
CA VAL A 16 -8.22 1.45 -9.47
C VAL A 16 -7.57 2.13 -10.67
N ALA A 17 -8.21 3.17 -11.21
CA ALA A 17 -7.66 3.92 -12.33
C ALA A 17 -6.30 4.54 -11.97
N GLY A 18 -5.31 4.40 -12.86
CA GLY A 18 -3.96 4.94 -12.67
C GLY A 18 -2.95 3.93 -12.13
N ASP A 19 -3.33 2.66 -11.95
CA ASP A 19 -2.36 1.60 -11.67
C ASP A 19 -1.71 1.07 -12.95
N THR A 20 -0.41 1.35 -13.14
CA THR A 20 0.29 1.13 -14.41
C THR A 20 1.65 0.43 -14.28
N ASN A 21 2.05 0.04 -13.08
CA ASN A 21 3.40 -0.48 -12.83
C ASN A 21 3.52 -2.00 -13.10
N GLY A 22 2.40 -2.74 -13.11
CA GLY A 22 2.39 -4.20 -13.22
C GLY A 22 2.96 -4.92 -12.00
N GLU A 23 3.09 -4.22 -10.88
CA GLU A 23 3.64 -4.72 -9.62
C GLU A 23 2.53 -4.94 -8.61
N ALA A 24 2.81 -5.72 -7.55
CA ALA A 24 1.85 -5.95 -6.49
C ALA A 24 1.66 -4.70 -5.62
N ASP A 25 0.41 -4.31 -5.38
CA ASP A 25 0.04 -3.15 -4.58
C ASP A 25 -0.91 -3.52 -3.44
N VAL A 26 -0.92 -2.70 -2.39
CA VAL A 26 -1.83 -2.87 -1.25
C VAL A 26 -3.09 -2.04 -1.48
N TYR A 27 -4.23 -2.69 -1.31
CA TYR A 27 -5.55 -2.11 -1.45
C TYR A 27 -6.35 -2.29 -0.17
N VAL A 28 -7.30 -1.38 0.05
CA VAL A 28 -8.35 -1.52 1.07
C VAL A 28 -9.73 -1.53 0.42
N ARG A 29 -10.60 -2.42 0.91
CA ARG A 29 -12.01 -2.52 0.50
C ARG A 29 -12.91 -2.23 1.70
N ASP A 30 -13.83 -1.29 1.55
CA ASP A 30 -15.00 -1.18 2.43
C ASP A 30 -16.07 -2.19 1.95
N ARG A 31 -16.39 -3.17 2.79
CA ARG A 31 -17.36 -4.23 2.48
C ARG A 31 -18.81 -3.79 2.65
N VAL A 32 -19.06 -2.69 3.37
CA VAL A 32 -20.39 -2.13 3.59
C VAL A 32 -20.74 -1.15 2.48
N MET A 33 -19.85 -0.20 2.18
CA MET A 33 -20.07 0.83 1.16
C MET A 33 -19.63 0.40 -0.24
N GLY A 34 -18.78 -0.64 -0.36
CA GLY A 34 -18.35 -1.20 -1.64
C GLY A 34 -17.23 -0.44 -2.34
N GLY A 35 -16.55 0.49 -1.67
CA GLY A 35 -15.41 1.24 -2.23
C GLY A 35 -14.09 0.47 -2.13
N THR A 36 -13.25 0.56 -3.16
CA THR A 36 -11.85 0.08 -3.15
C THR A 36 -10.91 1.27 -3.34
N ALA A 37 -9.82 1.32 -2.59
CA ALA A 37 -8.77 2.33 -2.74
C ALA A 37 -7.38 1.70 -2.66
N ARG A 38 -6.43 2.26 -3.42
CA ARG A 38 -5.00 1.90 -3.33
C ARG A 38 -4.38 2.60 -2.11
N VAL A 39 -3.66 1.85 -1.30
CA VAL A 39 -2.99 2.31 -0.08
C VAL A 39 -1.54 2.70 -0.38
N THR A 40 -0.88 1.96 -1.26
CA THR A 40 0.50 2.16 -1.72
C THR A 40 0.60 3.32 -2.71
N VAL A 41 0.32 4.52 -2.22
CA VAL A 41 0.48 5.79 -2.93
C VAL A 41 1.29 6.78 -2.09
N ASN A 42 2.04 7.65 -2.74
CA ASN A 42 2.79 8.71 -2.07
C ASN A 42 1.91 9.93 -1.76
N ALA A 43 2.51 10.98 -1.16
CA ALA A 43 1.79 12.21 -0.83
C ALA A 43 1.19 12.95 -2.04
N ALA A 44 1.73 12.75 -3.24
CA ALA A 44 1.22 13.28 -4.49
C ALA A 44 0.15 12.37 -5.15
N ARG A 45 -0.25 11.28 -4.48
CA ARG A 45 -1.16 10.22 -4.95
C ARG A 45 -0.63 9.42 -6.14
N GLU A 46 0.68 9.39 -6.31
CA GLU A 46 1.34 8.53 -7.29
C GLU A 46 1.53 7.14 -6.68
N GLY A 47 1.32 6.09 -7.48
CA GLY A 47 1.50 4.71 -7.02
C GLY A 47 2.96 4.36 -6.70
N ALA A 48 3.13 3.38 -5.81
CA ALA A 48 4.41 2.73 -5.55
C ALA A 48 5.06 2.27 -6.87
N ASN A 49 6.36 2.54 -7.03
CA ASN A 49 7.10 2.18 -8.24
C ASN A 49 7.66 0.75 -8.23
N LYS A 50 7.44 -0.01 -7.14
CA LYS A 50 7.83 -1.42 -6.95
C LYS A 50 6.80 -2.14 -6.08
N GLY A 51 6.91 -3.47 -6.02
CA GLY A 51 6.00 -4.33 -5.28
C GLY A 51 5.91 -4.05 -3.78
N SER A 52 4.70 -4.24 -3.23
CA SER A 52 4.36 -4.13 -1.82
C SER A 52 3.62 -5.38 -1.33
N SER A 53 3.76 -5.71 -0.06
CA SER A 53 3.26 -6.97 0.52
C SER A 53 2.91 -6.86 2.00
N GLU A 54 2.42 -7.98 2.55
CA GLU A 54 2.17 -8.18 3.99
C GLU A 54 1.32 -7.09 4.67
N PRO A 55 0.17 -6.69 4.08
CA PRO A 55 -0.63 -5.64 4.68
C PRO A 55 -1.32 -6.12 5.96
N ALA A 56 -1.35 -5.24 6.96
CA ALA A 56 -2.11 -5.40 8.19
C ALA A 56 -2.90 -4.12 8.48
N ILE A 57 -4.11 -4.26 9.02
CA ILE A 57 -4.96 -3.13 9.41
C ILE A 57 -5.19 -3.13 10.93
N SER A 58 -5.18 -1.94 11.53
CA SER A 58 -5.45 -1.74 12.95
C SER A 58 -6.84 -2.22 13.36
N GLY A 59 -7.02 -2.51 14.65
CA GLY A 59 -8.27 -3.09 15.16
C GLY A 59 -9.50 -2.20 14.97
N ASP A 60 -9.31 -0.89 14.91
CA ASP A 60 -10.29 0.17 14.63
C ASP A 60 -10.41 0.51 13.14
N GLY A 61 -9.56 -0.04 12.28
CA GLY A 61 -9.65 0.15 10.83
C GLY A 61 -9.04 1.44 10.30
N THR A 62 -8.35 2.25 11.11
CA THR A 62 -7.87 3.58 10.69
C THR A 62 -6.45 3.58 10.13
N THR A 63 -5.66 2.55 10.43
CA THR A 63 -4.22 2.52 10.12
C THR A 63 -3.87 1.21 9.42
N ILE A 64 -3.05 1.30 8.36
CA ILE A 64 -2.62 0.17 7.55
C ILE A 64 -1.09 0.16 7.53
N ALA A 65 -0.48 -0.94 7.94
CA ALA A 65 0.95 -1.18 7.81
C ALA A 65 1.21 -2.16 6.66
N PHE A 66 2.33 -2.00 5.94
CA PHE A 66 2.72 -2.88 4.83
C PHE A 66 4.23 -2.80 4.58
N THR A 67 4.79 -3.81 3.91
CA THR A 67 6.17 -3.79 3.43
C THR A 67 6.22 -3.31 1.99
N SER A 68 7.23 -2.55 1.59
CA SER A 68 7.40 -2.16 0.18
C SER A 68 8.86 -2.08 -0.22
N PHE A 69 9.14 -2.46 -1.46
CA PHE A 69 10.42 -2.19 -2.11
C PHE A 69 10.44 -0.84 -2.84
N ALA A 70 9.33 -0.10 -2.83
CA ALA A 70 9.22 1.17 -3.53
C ALA A 70 10.24 2.18 -3.01
N THR A 71 10.67 3.09 -3.87
CA THR A 71 11.63 4.16 -3.51
C THR A 71 10.99 5.53 -3.61
N ASN A 72 9.66 5.57 -3.81
CA ASN A 72 8.91 6.78 -4.12
C ASN A 72 7.68 6.98 -3.22
N LEU A 73 7.51 6.15 -2.18
CA LEU A 73 6.39 6.28 -1.25
C LEU A 73 6.61 7.43 -0.27
N VAL A 74 7.86 7.66 0.14
CA VAL A 74 8.26 8.76 1.03
C VAL A 74 9.50 9.45 0.45
N ALA A 75 9.63 10.76 0.65
CA ALA A 75 10.81 11.48 0.22
C ALA A 75 12.04 11.04 1.02
N GLY A 76 13.13 10.70 0.33
CA GLY A 76 14.36 10.18 0.96
C GLY A 76 14.29 8.71 1.36
N ASP A 77 13.29 7.98 0.85
CA ASP A 77 13.23 6.52 0.91
C ASP A 77 14.29 5.91 -0.02
N ASP A 78 15.36 5.43 0.60
CA ASP A 78 16.54 4.87 -0.06
C ASP A 78 16.54 3.33 0.04
N ASN A 79 15.43 2.66 -0.30
CA ASN A 79 15.35 1.20 -0.55
C ASN A 79 16.32 0.68 -1.66
N VAL A 80 17.30 1.50 -2.03
CA VAL A 80 18.44 1.25 -2.90
C VAL A 80 19.77 1.18 -2.13
N ASP A 81 19.82 1.29 -0.79
CA ASP A 81 21.08 1.26 -0.04
C ASP A 81 21.77 -0.11 -0.16
N ARG A 82 22.67 -0.19 -1.14
CA ARG A 82 23.49 -1.35 -1.50
C ARG A 82 24.47 -1.79 -0.40
N ARG A 83 24.49 -1.14 0.76
CA ARG A 83 25.26 -1.60 1.93
C ARG A 83 24.73 -2.91 2.47
N PHE A 84 23.45 -3.19 2.28
CA PHE A 84 22.83 -4.47 2.55
C PHE A 84 22.28 -5.03 1.24
N SER A 85 22.84 -6.14 0.80
CA SER A 85 22.37 -6.89 -0.36
C SER A 85 21.77 -8.18 0.17
N PRO A 86 20.52 -8.54 -0.17
CA PRO A 86 19.65 -7.98 -1.22
C PRO A 86 18.97 -6.63 -0.86
N PRO A 87 18.34 -5.92 -1.82
CA PRO A 87 17.53 -4.72 -1.52
C PRO A 87 16.54 -5.03 -0.41
N GLU A 88 16.53 -4.19 0.62
CA GLU A 88 15.66 -4.36 1.77
C GLU A 88 14.33 -3.65 1.48
N ALA A 89 13.23 -4.29 1.86
CA ALA A 89 11.94 -3.64 1.88
C ALA A 89 11.80 -2.89 3.20
N ASP A 90 11.26 -1.68 3.14
CA ASP A 90 10.90 -0.92 4.33
C ASP A 90 9.47 -1.25 4.79
N VAL A 91 9.22 -1.03 6.07
CA VAL A 91 7.87 -1.06 6.64
C VAL A 91 7.28 0.34 6.63
N PHE A 92 6.15 0.48 5.94
CA PHE A 92 5.39 1.71 5.83
C PHE A 92 4.10 1.65 6.64
N VAL A 93 3.62 2.83 7.05
CA VAL A 93 2.31 3.00 7.68
C VAL A 93 1.55 4.09 6.94
N ALA A 94 0.31 3.80 6.57
CA ALA A 94 -0.62 4.72 5.93
C ALA A 94 -1.94 4.79 6.71
N GLY A 95 -2.63 5.93 6.62
CA GLY A 95 -4.02 6.01 7.03
C GLY A 95 -4.91 5.21 6.08
N ASN A 96 -5.98 4.60 6.59
CA ASN A 96 -7.01 4.01 5.74
C ASN A 96 -7.75 5.13 4.99
N PRO A 97 -7.64 5.24 3.65
CA PRO A 97 -8.27 6.31 2.88
C PRO A 97 -9.81 6.21 2.83
N LEU A 98 -10.39 5.10 3.30
CA LEU A 98 -11.83 4.87 3.38
C LEU A 98 -12.39 5.01 4.81
N ALA A 99 -11.54 5.29 5.81
CA ALA A 99 -11.99 5.62 7.15
C ALA A 99 -12.47 7.08 7.22
N GLU A 100 -13.53 7.32 7.99
CA GLU A 100 -14.03 8.66 8.30
C GLU A 100 -13.21 9.35 9.41
#